data_AF-A0A812PQS4-F1
#
_entry.id   AF-A0A812PQS4-F1
#
_cell.length_a   1.000
_cell.length_b   1.000
_cell.length_c   1.000
_cell.angle_alpha   90.00
_cell.angle_beta   90.00
_cell.angle_gamma   90.00
#
_symmetry.space_group_name_H-M   'P 1'
#
loop_
_entity.id
_entity.type
_entity.pdbx_description
1 polymer ?
#
loop_
_entity_poly.entity_id
_entity_poly.type
_entity_poly.pdbx_seq_one_letter_code
_entity_poly.pdbx_strand_id
1 'polypeptide(L)'
;AAERQSKAKTRAPPPARTAAPVRDVEVLVRHAVQEDHPANEEALLTVKSNATMKSVKEALVAHLGKPELLRSCRLVQPVGENGAFSSFKDNEKLNGRRALLVLGIPSLRPAGEEPAEDVPAEKSLQASLEPRSKPEVKVAVPEPPKLSISQALALQRDLLQGFSDPEFQQKRKDQCSKIVQDVSMSHTIVVVSQLWQRQSEPRKFSAERQKLFLTVQKVVLPRYGFEGSPKGVFDMLQQFDRTGSCKLLQGAVLNHLLFAEDPAEAIPATAQ
;
A
#
# COMPACT_ATOMS: atom_id res chain seq x y z
N ALA A 1 -62.17 18.20 15.41
CA ALA A 1 -61.80 18.92 14.18
C ALA A 1 -61.13 20.23 14.57
N ALA A 2 -59.81 20.31 14.48
CA ALA A 2 -59.05 21.54 14.75
C ALA A 2 -57.96 21.65 13.67
N GLU A 3 -58.29 22.42 12.64
CA GLU A 3 -57.50 22.63 11.43
C GLU A 3 -56.40 23.65 11.72
N ARG A 4 -55.16 23.18 11.86
CA ARG A 4 -53.98 24.05 12.02
C ARG A 4 -53.50 24.51 10.65
N GLN A 5 -53.83 25.74 10.30
CA GLN A 5 -53.32 26.43 9.11
C GLN A 5 -51.83 26.77 9.26
N SER A 6 -50.97 26.15 8.46
CA SER A 6 -49.56 26.45 8.33
C SER A 6 -49.33 27.58 7.32
N LYS A 7 -49.14 28.81 7.82
CA LYS A 7 -48.70 29.95 7.01
C LYS A 7 -47.25 29.75 6.58
N ALA A 8 -47.03 29.35 5.32
CA ALA A 8 -45.73 29.35 4.67
C ALA A 8 -45.21 30.78 4.52
N LYS A 9 -44.22 31.15 5.33
CA LYS A 9 -43.53 32.44 5.27
C LYS A 9 -42.56 32.42 4.07
N THR A 10 -42.99 32.97 2.94
CA THR A 10 -42.18 33.16 1.73
C THR A 10 -40.97 34.01 2.05
N ARG A 11 -39.81 33.36 2.23
CA ARG A 11 -38.53 34.02 2.50
C ARG A 11 -38.00 34.53 1.16
N ALA A 12 -37.75 35.84 1.06
CA ALA A 12 -37.19 36.45 -0.14
C ALA A 12 -35.91 35.69 -0.59
N PRO A 13 -35.70 35.48 -1.89
CA PRO A 13 -34.52 34.80 -2.40
C PRO A 13 -33.27 35.55 -1.94
N PRO A 14 -32.25 34.84 -1.39
CA PRO A 14 -31.03 35.49 -0.94
C PRO A 14 -30.38 36.24 -2.12
N PRO A 15 -29.80 37.43 -1.88
CA PRO A 15 -29.15 38.21 -2.93
C PRO A 15 -28.08 37.37 -3.62
N ALA A 16 -28.08 37.38 -4.95
CA ALA A 16 -27.14 36.62 -5.78
C ALA A 16 -25.70 36.95 -5.35
N ARG A 17 -25.00 35.98 -4.75
CA ARG A 17 -23.57 36.12 -4.44
C ARG A 17 -22.82 36.34 -5.75
N THR A 18 -22.24 37.52 -5.92
CA THR A 18 -21.36 37.86 -7.03
C THR A 18 -20.26 36.80 -7.12
N ALA A 19 -20.17 36.10 -8.25
CA ALA A 19 -19.20 35.03 -8.43
C ALA A 19 -17.77 35.60 -8.35
N ALA A 20 -16.92 34.98 -7.53
CA ALA A 20 -15.52 35.37 -7.45
C ALA A 20 -14.83 35.23 -8.82
N PRO A 21 -13.85 36.08 -9.16
CA PRO A 21 -13.14 36.01 -10.43
C PRO A 21 -12.44 34.65 -10.59
N VAL A 22 -12.59 34.04 -11.77
CA VAL A 22 -11.97 32.76 -12.10
C VAL A 22 -10.47 32.97 -12.32
N ARG A 23 -9.62 32.25 -11.59
CA ARG A 23 -8.16 32.32 -11.67
C ARG A 23 -7.59 30.94 -12.00
N ASP A 24 -6.41 30.88 -12.59
CA ASP A 24 -5.68 29.62 -12.74
C ASP A 24 -5.04 29.23 -11.39
N VAL A 25 -5.05 27.93 -11.10
CA VAL A 25 -4.57 27.32 -9.85
C VAL A 25 -3.77 26.09 -10.19
N GLU A 26 -2.63 25.95 -9.53
CA GLU A 26 -1.79 24.75 -9.60
C GLU A 26 -2.30 23.69 -8.62
N VAL A 27 -2.44 22.47 -9.13
CA VAL A 27 -2.90 21.29 -8.40
C VAL A 27 -1.85 20.21 -8.54
N LEU A 28 -1.35 19.74 -7.39
CA LEU A 28 -0.39 18.67 -7.26
C LEU A 28 -1.12 17.33 -7.14
N VAL A 29 -0.82 16.40 -8.03
CA VAL A 29 -1.42 15.06 -8.06
C VAL A 29 -0.34 14.02 -7.74
N ARG A 30 -0.61 13.16 -6.75
CA ARG A 30 0.26 12.05 -6.35
C ARG A 30 -0.43 10.71 -6.55
N HIS A 31 0.34 9.66 -6.75
CA HIS A 31 -0.21 8.31 -6.81
C HIS A 31 -0.54 7.80 -5.40
N ALA A 32 -1.77 7.32 -5.18
CA ALA A 32 -2.27 6.99 -3.83
C ALA A 32 -1.58 5.80 -3.15
N VAL A 33 -0.97 4.90 -3.94
CA VAL A 33 -0.31 3.66 -3.45
C VAL A 33 1.22 3.75 -3.54
N GLN A 34 1.76 4.78 -4.19
CA GLN A 34 3.20 4.93 -4.41
C GLN A 34 3.76 6.16 -3.67
N GLU A 35 3.32 6.41 -2.44
CA GLU A 35 4.10 7.25 -1.51
C GLU A 35 5.50 6.67 -1.29
N ASP A 36 5.69 5.42 -1.74
CA ASP A 36 6.81 4.57 -1.48
C ASP A 36 7.81 4.33 -2.62
N HIS A 37 7.78 5.11 -3.68
CA HIS A 37 8.81 5.06 -4.72
C HIS A 37 9.82 6.21 -4.54
N PRO A 38 11.14 5.99 -4.64
CA PRO A 38 12.15 7.05 -4.45
C PRO A 38 12.00 8.21 -5.46
N ALA A 39 11.43 7.90 -6.63
CA ALA A 39 10.85 8.90 -7.50
C ALA A 39 9.38 9.07 -7.08
N ASN A 40 9.11 9.89 -6.07
CA ASN A 40 7.75 10.34 -5.79
C ASN A 40 7.26 11.03 -7.06
N GLU A 41 6.54 10.30 -7.91
CA GLU A 41 6.07 10.84 -9.17
C GLU A 41 4.91 11.78 -8.83
N GLU A 42 5.15 13.07 -9.00
CA GLU A 42 4.16 14.12 -8.78
C GLU A 42 3.88 14.80 -10.11
N ALA A 43 2.60 14.97 -10.43
CA ALA A 43 2.19 15.76 -11.59
C ALA A 43 1.65 17.12 -11.11
N LEU A 44 2.27 18.20 -11.58
CA LEU A 44 1.79 19.57 -11.35
C LEU A 44 0.90 19.97 -12.53
N LEU A 45 -0.38 20.23 -12.24
CA LEU A 45 -1.39 20.58 -13.24
C LEU A 45 -1.90 22.00 -13.02
N THR A 46 -2.09 22.75 -14.10
CA THR A 46 -2.74 24.08 -14.04
C THR A 46 -4.19 23.97 -14.49
N VAL A 47 -5.12 24.31 -13.60
CA VAL A 47 -6.58 24.28 -13.87
C VAL A 47 -7.27 25.53 -13.33
N LYS A 48 -8.49 25.81 -13.80
CA LYS A 48 -9.28 26.96 -13.30
C LYS A 48 -9.73 26.72 -11.85
N SER A 49 -9.85 27.78 -11.05
CA SER A 49 -10.24 27.72 -9.63
C SER A 49 -11.64 27.15 -9.40
N ASN A 50 -12.51 27.24 -10.41
CA ASN A 50 -13.87 26.69 -10.41
C ASN A 50 -13.98 25.34 -11.16
N ALA A 51 -12.85 24.74 -11.56
CA ALA A 51 -12.81 23.48 -12.29
C ALA A 51 -13.46 22.34 -11.49
N THR A 52 -14.02 21.39 -12.23
CA THR A 52 -14.54 20.13 -11.68
C THR A 52 -13.46 19.06 -11.65
N MET A 53 -13.66 18.02 -10.86
CA MET A 53 -12.75 16.87 -10.81
C MET A 53 -12.59 16.19 -12.17
N LYS A 54 -13.62 16.22 -13.02
CA LYS A 54 -13.53 15.80 -14.42
C LYS A 54 -12.48 16.59 -15.20
N SER A 55 -12.49 17.92 -15.08
CA SER A 55 -11.53 18.79 -15.75
C SER A 55 -10.10 18.56 -15.25
N VAL A 56 -9.93 18.23 -13.96
CA VAL A 56 -8.62 17.82 -13.41
C VAL A 56 -8.16 16.49 -14.01
N LYS A 57 -9.05 15.49 -14.15
CA LYS A 57 -8.72 14.23 -14.83
C LYS A 57 -8.33 14.43 -16.28
N GLU A 58 -9.07 15.25 -17.02
CA GLU A 58 -8.78 15.57 -18.41
C GLU A 58 -7.41 16.26 -18.54
N ALA A 59 -7.09 17.21 -17.65
CA ALA A 59 -5.78 17.86 -17.59
C ALA A 59 -4.65 16.87 -17.26
N LEU A 60 -4.88 15.95 -16.32
CA LEU A 60 -3.92 14.91 -15.96
C LEU A 60 -3.65 13.97 -17.14
N VAL A 61 -4.71 13.51 -17.81
CA VAL A 61 -4.63 12.61 -18.96
C VAL A 61 -3.91 13.27 -20.14
N ALA A 62 -4.18 14.56 -20.37
CA ALA A 62 -3.47 15.35 -21.37
C ALA A 62 -1.98 15.51 -21.03
N HIS A 63 -1.65 15.76 -19.75
CA HIS A 63 -0.28 15.85 -19.27
C HIS A 63 0.49 14.53 -19.46
N LEU A 64 -0.17 13.39 -19.23
CA LEU A 64 0.42 12.07 -19.39
C LEU A 64 0.44 11.56 -20.84
N GLY A 65 -0.30 12.18 -21.75
CA GLY A 65 -0.41 11.73 -23.15
C GLY A 65 -1.12 10.39 -23.34
N LYS A 66 -1.97 9.97 -22.39
CA LYS A 66 -2.57 8.62 -22.34
C LYS A 66 -4.10 8.67 -22.19
N PRO A 67 -4.86 8.91 -23.28
CA PRO A 67 -6.31 9.13 -23.24
C PRO A 67 -7.12 7.98 -22.63
N GLU A 68 -6.61 6.74 -22.71
CA GLU A 68 -7.20 5.55 -22.11
C GLU A 68 -7.36 5.64 -20.59
N LEU A 69 -6.50 6.43 -19.93
CA LEU A 69 -6.54 6.59 -18.48
C LEU A 69 -7.77 7.34 -17.99
N LEU A 70 -8.47 8.08 -18.85
CA LEU A 70 -9.66 8.84 -18.43
C LEU A 70 -10.76 7.94 -17.85
N ARG A 71 -10.84 6.68 -18.32
CA ARG A 71 -11.82 5.69 -17.83
C ARG A 71 -11.37 4.94 -16.58
N SER A 72 -10.07 4.70 -16.44
CA SER A 72 -9.51 3.93 -15.33
C SER A 72 -9.14 4.79 -14.13
N CYS A 73 -8.81 6.07 -14.35
CA CYS A 73 -8.32 6.94 -13.30
C CYS A 73 -9.43 7.35 -12.33
N ARG A 74 -9.09 7.31 -11.03
CA ARG A 74 -9.96 7.79 -9.96
C ARG A 74 -9.18 8.76 -9.08
N LEU A 75 -9.69 9.98 -8.96
CA LEU A 75 -9.19 10.92 -7.98
C LEU A 75 -9.78 10.55 -6.63
N VAL A 76 -8.94 10.44 -5.61
CA VAL A 76 -9.33 9.99 -4.28
C VAL A 76 -8.77 10.89 -3.19
N GLN A 77 -9.40 10.82 -2.01
CA GLN A 77 -8.95 11.44 -0.78
C GLN A 77 -8.82 10.36 0.30
N PRO A 78 -7.78 10.39 1.15
CA PRO A 78 -7.72 9.52 2.32
C PRO A 78 -8.88 9.84 3.27
N VAL A 79 -9.55 8.80 3.76
CA VAL A 79 -10.66 8.91 4.72
C VAL A 79 -10.37 8.00 5.91
N GLY A 80 -10.21 8.61 7.08
CA GLY A 80 -9.91 7.91 8.31
C GLY A 80 -8.45 7.44 8.39
N GLU A 81 -8.17 6.60 9.39
CA GLU A 81 -6.83 6.15 9.75
C GLU A 81 -6.44 4.82 9.09
N ASN A 82 -7.40 4.09 8.53
CA ASN A 82 -7.19 2.73 8.02
C ASN A 82 -6.65 2.69 6.58
N GLY A 83 -6.07 3.78 6.07
CA GLY A 83 -5.64 3.89 4.67
C GLY A 83 -6.79 3.74 3.66
N ALA A 84 -8.04 3.92 4.10
CA ALA A 84 -9.19 3.87 3.21
C ALA A 84 -9.25 5.14 2.35
N PHE A 85 -9.70 5.00 1.11
CA PHE A 85 -9.82 6.11 0.17
C PHE A 85 -11.28 6.33 -0.22
N SER A 86 -11.71 7.58 -0.28
CA SER A 86 -12.99 7.98 -0.85
C SER A 86 -12.76 8.61 -2.22
N SER A 87 -13.52 8.16 -3.22
CA SER A 87 -13.41 8.66 -4.59
C SER A 87 -14.21 9.94 -4.77
N PHE A 88 -13.60 10.94 -5.40
CA PHE A 88 -14.29 12.16 -5.81
C PHE A 88 -15.23 11.88 -7.00
N LYS A 89 -16.37 12.57 -7.04
CA LYS A 89 -17.28 12.53 -8.19
C LYS A 89 -16.81 13.52 -9.25
N ASP A 90 -16.97 13.17 -10.52
CA ASP A 90 -16.55 14.01 -11.65
C ASP A 90 -17.18 15.42 -11.66
N ASN A 91 -18.41 15.57 -11.13
CA ASN A 91 -19.14 16.84 -11.03
C ASN A 91 -18.74 17.68 -9.80
N GLU A 92 -17.94 17.13 -8.88
CA GLU A 92 -17.50 17.86 -7.70
C GLU A 92 -16.51 18.96 -8.11
N LYS A 93 -16.61 20.12 -7.46
CA LYS A 93 -15.70 21.24 -7.70
C LYS A 93 -14.41 21.05 -6.92
N LEU A 94 -13.32 21.64 -7.41
CA LEU A 94 -12.02 21.62 -6.74
C LEU A 94 -12.09 22.20 -5.32
N ASN A 95 -12.92 23.23 -5.09
CA ASN A 95 -13.16 23.85 -3.78
C ASN A 95 -11.87 24.25 -3.03
N GLY A 96 -10.84 24.70 -3.76
CA GLY A 96 -9.57 25.13 -3.19
C GLY A 96 -8.60 24.01 -2.83
N ARG A 97 -8.93 22.75 -3.12
CA ARG A 97 -8.01 21.61 -2.94
C ARG A 97 -6.85 21.73 -3.93
N ARG A 98 -5.62 21.71 -3.43
CA ARG A 98 -4.39 21.80 -4.23
C ARG A 98 -3.56 20.52 -4.25
N ALA A 99 -3.90 19.55 -3.41
CA ALA A 99 -3.26 18.25 -3.37
C ALA A 99 -4.34 17.17 -3.56
N LEU A 100 -4.14 16.28 -4.53
CA LEU A 100 -5.05 15.19 -4.82
C LEU A 100 -4.27 13.88 -4.96
N LEU A 101 -4.92 12.77 -4.63
CA LEU A 101 -4.38 11.44 -4.88
C LEU A 101 -5.09 10.81 -6.08
N VAL A 102 -4.38 9.98 -6.83
CA VAL A 102 -4.94 9.23 -7.96
C VAL A 102 -4.69 7.73 -7.83
N LEU A 103 -5.70 6.94 -8.21
CA LEU A 103 -5.67 5.49 -8.31
C LEU A 103 -5.92 5.06 -9.77
N GLY A 104 -5.36 3.91 -10.16
CA GLY A 104 -5.59 3.29 -11.46
C GLY A 104 -4.71 3.81 -12.59
N ILE A 105 -3.58 4.46 -12.26
CA ILE A 105 -2.58 4.94 -13.22
C ILE A 105 -1.24 4.28 -12.86
N PRO A 106 -0.55 3.59 -13.79
CA PRO A 106 0.69 2.88 -13.45
C PRO A 106 1.89 3.80 -13.16
N SER A 107 1.95 4.97 -13.81
CA SER A 107 3.01 5.96 -13.65
C SER A 107 2.50 7.35 -14.01
N LEU A 108 2.99 8.36 -13.28
CA LEU A 108 2.67 9.77 -13.48
C LEU A 108 3.67 10.49 -14.38
N ARG A 109 4.53 9.76 -15.10
CA ARG A 109 5.47 10.34 -16.06
C ARG A 109 4.77 10.77 -17.36
N PRO A 110 5.10 11.95 -17.92
CA PRO A 110 4.63 12.38 -19.25
C PRO A 110 5.10 11.42 -20.35
N ALA A 111 4.24 11.10 -21.32
CA ALA A 111 4.56 10.17 -22.42
C ALA A 111 5.69 10.62 -23.37
N GLY A 112 6.29 11.79 -23.18
CA GLY A 112 7.42 12.28 -23.98
C GLY A 112 8.76 12.31 -23.23
N GLU A 113 8.76 12.02 -21.94
CA GLU A 113 9.96 11.95 -21.13
C GLU A 113 10.40 10.48 -21.05
N GLU A 114 10.80 9.94 -22.21
CA GLU A 114 11.64 8.75 -22.21
C GLU A 114 12.85 9.07 -21.33
N PRO A 115 13.13 8.28 -20.28
CA PRO A 115 14.31 8.52 -19.47
C PRO A 115 15.47 8.51 -20.44
N ALA A 116 16.14 9.65 -20.61
CA ALA A 116 17.40 9.68 -21.30
C ALA A 116 18.25 8.63 -20.61
N GLU A 117 18.44 7.49 -21.27
CA GLU A 117 19.27 6.41 -20.80
C GLU A 117 20.68 6.99 -20.73
N ASP A 118 21.02 7.57 -19.58
CA ASP A 118 22.38 7.65 -19.06
C ASP A 118 22.80 6.20 -18.74
N VAL A 119 22.82 5.38 -19.79
CA VAL A 119 23.62 4.17 -19.84
C VAL A 119 25.04 4.71 -20.04
N PRO A 120 25.92 4.65 -19.03
CA PRO A 120 27.33 4.88 -19.29
C PRO A 120 27.72 3.90 -20.38
N ALA A 121 28.31 4.44 -21.45
CA ALA A 121 28.88 3.70 -22.56
C ALA A 121 30.02 2.79 -22.07
N GLU A 122 29.70 1.70 -21.38
CA GLU A 122 30.60 0.58 -21.20
C GLU A 122 30.58 -0.25 -22.48
N LYS A 123 31.45 0.21 -23.39
CA LYS A 123 32.30 -0.63 -24.24
C LYS A 123 31.76 -2.02 -24.54
N SER A 124 31.15 -2.10 -25.71
CA SER A 124 31.52 -3.04 -26.77
C SER A 124 32.81 -3.83 -26.49
N LEU A 125 32.66 -5.04 -25.97
CA LEU A 125 33.54 -6.18 -26.23
C LEU A 125 32.64 -7.40 -26.49
N GLN A 126 32.10 -7.45 -27.70
CA GLN A 126 31.77 -8.71 -28.35
C GLN A 126 33.09 -9.48 -28.56
N ALA A 127 33.32 -10.49 -27.73
CA ALA A 127 34.25 -11.57 -28.05
C ALA A 127 33.67 -12.89 -27.57
N SER A 128 33.09 -13.62 -28.54
CA SER A 128 33.10 -15.08 -28.63
C SER A 128 32.70 -15.86 -27.37
N LEU A 129 31.41 -16.12 -27.21
CA LEU A 129 30.93 -17.30 -26.48
C LEU A 129 30.09 -18.16 -27.40
N GLU A 130 30.63 -19.35 -27.65
CA GLU A 130 30.05 -20.42 -28.46
C GLU A 130 28.67 -20.86 -27.94
N PRO A 131 27.79 -21.35 -28.83
CA PRO A 131 26.50 -21.89 -28.46
C PRO A 131 26.66 -23.26 -27.79
N ARG A 132 26.83 -23.28 -26.46
CA ARG A 132 26.66 -24.50 -25.67
C ARG A 132 25.17 -24.79 -25.50
N SER A 133 24.66 -25.63 -26.40
CA SER A 133 23.40 -26.35 -26.29
C SER A 133 23.36 -27.17 -25.00
N LYS A 134 22.88 -26.56 -23.91
CA LYS A 134 22.57 -27.24 -22.66
C LYS A 134 21.18 -27.87 -22.83
N PRO A 135 21.01 -29.19 -22.64
CA PRO A 135 19.73 -29.85 -22.85
C PRO A 135 18.70 -29.28 -21.86
N GLU A 136 17.67 -28.67 -22.42
CA GLU A 136 16.48 -28.18 -21.75
C GLU A 136 15.70 -29.38 -21.21
N VAL A 137 16.07 -29.81 -19.99
CA VAL A 137 15.27 -30.74 -19.21
C VAL A 137 13.97 -30.00 -18.88
N LYS A 138 12.89 -30.38 -19.56
CA LYS A 138 11.51 -30.05 -19.18
C LYS A 138 11.23 -30.64 -17.80
N VAL A 139 11.71 -29.97 -16.75
CA VAL A 139 11.30 -30.25 -15.38
C VAL A 139 9.83 -29.84 -15.32
N ALA A 140 8.95 -30.83 -15.32
CA ALA A 140 7.52 -30.62 -15.12
C ALA A 140 7.34 -29.70 -13.90
N VAL A 141 6.78 -28.52 -14.12
CA VAL A 141 6.49 -27.56 -13.05
C VAL A 141 5.56 -28.28 -12.08
N PRO A 142 6.01 -28.57 -10.84
CA PRO A 142 5.19 -29.30 -9.90
C PRO A 142 3.92 -28.49 -9.64
N GLU A 143 2.75 -29.10 -9.82
CA GLU A 143 1.48 -28.46 -9.49
C GLU A 143 1.50 -28.02 -8.01
N PRO A 144 0.99 -26.82 -7.69
CA PRO A 144 1.03 -26.31 -6.33
C PRO A 144 0.28 -27.26 -5.39
N PRO A 145 0.89 -27.66 -4.25
CA PRO A 145 0.35 -28.68 -3.38
C PRO A 145 -0.95 -28.21 -2.73
N LYS A 146 -2.05 -28.94 -2.91
CA LYS A 146 -3.37 -28.59 -2.35
C LYS A 146 -3.40 -28.90 -0.85
N LEU A 147 -3.52 -27.88 -0.01
CA LEU A 147 -3.67 -28.01 1.44
C LEU A 147 -5.07 -28.50 1.80
N SER A 148 -5.14 -29.57 2.59
CA SER A 148 -6.36 -29.93 3.31
C SER A 148 -6.61 -28.98 4.49
N ILE A 149 -7.85 -28.94 5.01
CA ILE A 149 -8.19 -28.12 6.19
C ILE A 149 -7.33 -28.51 7.40
N SER A 150 -7.11 -29.81 7.63
CA SER A 150 -6.28 -30.29 8.75
C SER A 150 -4.81 -29.88 8.59
N GLN A 151 -4.27 -29.91 7.37
CA GLN A 151 -2.91 -29.43 7.09
C GLN A 151 -2.79 -27.92 7.27
N ALA A 152 -3.79 -27.15 6.84
CA ALA A 152 -3.82 -25.70 7.04
C ALA A 152 -3.80 -25.32 8.53
N LEU A 153 -4.55 -26.04 9.37
CA LEU A 153 -4.53 -25.86 10.83
C LEU A 153 -3.18 -26.23 11.46
N ALA A 154 -2.56 -27.33 11.00
CA ALA A 154 -1.24 -27.73 11.47
C ALA A 154 -0.18 -26.68 11.09
N LEU A 155 -0.18 -26.22 9.84
CA LEU A 155 0.72 -25.16 9.36
C LEU A 155 0.59 -23.89 10.21
N GLN A 156 -0.64 -23.50 10.56
CA GLN A 156 -0.85 -22.32 11.38
C GLN A 156 -0.30 -22.48 12.80
N ARG A 157 -0.44 -23.67 13.42
CA ARG A 157 0.15 -23.98 14.72
C ARG A 157 1.68 -23.95 14.67
N ASP A 158 2.29 -24.54 13.65
CA ASP A 158 3.74 -24.56 13.46
C ASP A 158 4.29 -23.14 13.27
N LEU A 159 3.61 -22.30 12.48
CA LEU A 159 3.96 -20.88 12.32
C LEU A 159 3.85 -20.14 13.65
N LEU A 160 2.75 -20.30 14.38
CA LEU A 160 2.58 -19.68 15.70
C LEU A 160 3.67 -20.10 16.68
N GLN A 161 3.98 -21.40 16.73
CA GLN A 161 5.04 -21.92 17.58
C GLN A 161 6.40 -21.31 17.21
N GLY A 162 6.74 -21.24 15.91
CA GLY A 162 7.97 -20.63 15.45
C GLY A 162 8.05 -19.12 15.74
N PHE A 163 6.93 -18.40 15.65
CA PHE A 163 6.88 -16.98 16.04
C PHE A 163 6.87 -16.77 17.55
N SER A 164 6.45 -17.76 18.34
CA SER A 164 6.46 -17.70 19.81
C SER A 164 7.82 -18.09 20.40
N ASP A 165 8.77 -18.53 19.57
CA ASP A 165 10.11 -18.91 20.00
C ASP A 165 10.84 -17.75 20.69
N PRO A 166 11.44 -17.96 21.89
CA PRO A 166 12.11 -16.90 22.63
C PRO A 166 13.27 -16.25 21.88
N GLU A 167 14.04 -17.01 21.10
CA GLU A 167 15.16 -16.46 20.34
C GLU A 167 14.66 -15.58 19.19
N PHE A 168 13.57 -16.00 18.54
CA PHE A 168 12.91 -15.20 17.51
C PHE A 168 12.38 -13.88 18.09
N GLN A 169 11.69 -13.95 19.23
CA GLN A 169 11.14 -12.78 19.90
C GLN A 169 12.24 -11.82 20.38
N GLN A 170 13.37 -12.34 20.86
CA GLN A 170 14.52 -11.51 21.21
C GLN A 170 15.10 -10.80 19.98
N LYS A 171 15.32 -11.52 18.86
CA LYS A 171 15.80 -10.92 17.61
C LYS A 171 14.85 -9.83 17.08
N ARG A 172 13.54 -10.04 17.20
CA ARG A 172 12.50 -9.05 16.87
C ARG A 172 12.66 -7.78 17.70
N LYS A 173 12.82 -7.92 19.02
CA LYS A 173 13.04 -6.79 19.95
C LYS A 173 14.34 -6.04 19.63
N ASP A 174 15.43 -6.77 19.40
CA ASP A 174 16.73 -6.19 19.07
C ASP A 174 16.68 -5.39 17.76
N GLN A 175 16.00 -5.91 16.72
CA GLN A 175 15.81 -5.18 15.47
C GLN A 175 14.97 -3.90 15.66
N CYS A 176 13.90 -3.97 16.44
CA CYS A 176 13.08 -2.81 16.75
C CYS A 176 13.90 -1.73 17.49
N SER A 177 14.66 -2.15 18.51
CA SER A 177 15.53 -1.25 19.29
C SER A 177 16.59 -0.56 18.42
N LYS A 178 17.27 -1.30 17.52
CA LYS A 178 18.25 -0.72 16.58
C LYS A 178 17.63 0.37 15.70
N ILE A 179 16.43 0.13 15.18
CA ILE A 179 15.76 1.07 14.28
C ILE A 179 15.30 2.33 15.04
N VAL A 180 14.80 2.18 16.27
CA VAL A 180 14.48 3.31 17.14
C VAL A 180 15.73 4.15 17.44
N GLN A 181 16.88 3.50 17.66
CA GLN A 181 18.15 4.18 17.91
C GLN A 181 18.65 4.95 16.67
N ASP A 182 18.57 4.36 15.48
CA ASP A 182 18.94 5.01 14.20
C ASP A 182 18.08 6.25 13.93
N VAL A 183 16.78 6.18 14.23
CA VAL A 183 15.86 7.31 14.07
C VAL A 183 16.15 8.39 15.12
N SER A 184 16.43 8.01 16.37
CA SER A 184 16.73 8.95 17.46
C SER A 184 18.04 9.74 17.26
N MET A 185 19.01 9.18 16.54
CA MET A 185 20.26 9.88 16.19
C MET A 185 20.06 10.97 15.11
N SER A 186 18.94 10.95 14.37
CA SER A 186 18.57 12.01 13.43
C SER A 186 17.89 13.15 14.19
N HIS A 187 18.69 14.01 14.84
CA HIS A 187 18.33 14.99 15.87
C HIS A 187 17.36 16.13 15.46
N THR A 188 16.76 16.08 14.27
CA THR A 188 15.77 17.07 13.84
C THR A 188 14.42 16.38 13.85
N ILE A 189 13.66 16.58 14.94
CA ILE A 189 12.22 16.35 15.11
C ILE A 189 11.90 15.43 16.31
N VAL A 190 11.88 16.02 17.51
CA VAL A 190 11.25 15.43 18.70
C VAL A 190 9.73 15.72 18.73
N VAL A 191 9.25 16.69 17.94
CA VAL A 191 7.82 17.09 17.91
C VAL A 191 6.96 16.19 17.02
N VAL A 192 7.56 15.41 16.12
CA VAL A 192 6.79 14.53 15.22
C VAL A 192 6.86 13.06 15.66
N SER A 193 7.45 12.75 16.83
CA SER A 193 7.36 11.40 17.43
C SER A 193 5.90 10.99 17.72
N GLN A 194 5.06 11.91 18.20
CA GLN A 194 3.61 11.67 18.42
C GLN A 194 2.77 11.65 17.14
N LEU A 195 3.29 12.16 16.02
CA LEU A 195 2.63 12.11 14.70
C LEU A 195 3.15 10.94 13.84
N TRP A 196 4.39 10.48 14.07
CA TRP A 196 5.02 9.35 13.37
C TRP A 196 4.63 7.99 13.94
N GLN A 197 4.04 7.96 15.14
CA GLN A 197 3.34 6.78 15.63
C GLN A 197 2.11 6.40 14.76
N ARG A 198 1.71 7.26 13.80
CA ARG A 198 0.39 7.19 13.17
C ARG A 198 0.30 6.96 11.67
N GLN A 199 1.37 7.05 10.86
CA GLN A 199 1.19 6.91 9.39
C GLN A 199 2.25 6.17 8.54
N SER A 200 3.44 5.82 9.03
CA SER A 200 4.32 4.96 8.22
C SER A 200 5.38 4.32 9.09
N GLU A 201 5.32 3.01 9.27
CA GLU A 201 6.54 2.29 9.64
C GLU A 201 7.61 2.60 8.58
N PRO A 202 8.79 3.13 8.94
CA PRO A 202 9.82 3.46 7.97
C PRO A 202 10.18 2.18 7.19
N ARG A 203 10.11 2.16 5.85
CA ARG A 203 10.22 0.93 5.01
C ARG A 203 11.39 -0.01 5.32
N LYS A 204 12.50 0.52 5.85
CA LYS A 204 13.61 -0.30 6.37
C LYS A 204 13.13 -1.32 7.40
N PHE A 205 12.17 -0.92 8.24
CA PHE A 205 11.49 -1.75 9.21
C PHE A 205 10.67 -2.86 8.57
N SER A 206 9.90 -2.55 7.52
CA SER A 206 9.11 -3.57 6.80
C SER A 206 9.99 -4.64 6.15
N ALA A 207 11.08 -4.24 5.47
CA ALA A 207 11.98 -5.18 4.81
C ALA A 207 12.76 -6.08 5.81
N GLU A 208 13.33 -5.50 6.87
CA GLU A 208 14.06 -6.27 7.90
C GLU A 208 13.12 -7.18 8.69
N ARG A 209 11.90 -6.73 8.99
CA ARG A 209 10.85 -7.55 9.60
C ARG A 209 10.45 -8.70 8.70
N GLN A 210 10.22 -8.46 7.40
CA GLN A 210 9.90 -9.51 6.45
C GLN A 210 11.03 -10.55 6.37
N LYS A 211 12.29 -10.11 6.38
CA LYS A 211 13.46 -10.99 6.43
C LYS A 211 13.49 -11.84 7.70
N LEU A 212 13.15 -11.25 8.85
CA LEU A 212 13.04 -11.98 10.11
C LEU A 212 11.92 -13.03 10.02
N PHE A 213 10.74 -12.68 9.50
CA PHE A 213 9.61 -13.61 9.39
C PHE A 213 9.94 -14.80 8.46
N LEU A 214 10.69 -14.53 7.39
CA LEU A 214 11.18 -15.56 6.49
C LEU A 214 12.11 -16.57 7.17
N THR A 215 12.73 -16.26 8.31
CA THR A 215 13.56 -17.25 9.04
C THR A 215 12.72 -18.41 9.57
N VAL A 216 11.54 -18.11 10.15
CA VAL A 216 10.57 -19.12 10.61
C VAL A 216 9.93 -19.81 9.41
N GLN A 217 9.48 -19.02 8.42
CA GLN A 217 8.79 -19.56 7.25
C GLN A 217 9.69 -20.46 6.40
N LYS A 218 11.01 -20.21 6.33
CA LYS A 218 11.98 -21.08 5.65
C LYS A 218 12.04 -22.49 6.22
N VAL A 219 11.78 -22.64 7.52
CA VAL A 219 11.80 -23.95 8.20
C VAL A 219 10.42 -24.61 8.12
N VAL A 220 9.35 -23.82 8.25
CA VAL A 220 7.97 -24.34 8.33
C VAL A 220 7.37 -24.62 6.95
N LEU A 221 7.44 -23.68 6.00
CA LEU A 221 6.76 -23.79 4.70
C LEU A 221 7.13 -25.05 3.89
N PRO A 222 8.41 -25.46 3.81
CA PRO A 222 8.78 -26.66 3.06
C PRO A 222 8.13 -27.95 3.58
N ARG A 223 7.78 -28.01 4.88
CA ARG A 223 7.09 -29.19 5.47
C ARG A 223 5.69 -29.40 4.91
N TYR A 224 5.09 -28.33 4.38
CA TYR A 224 3.75 -28.33 3.80
C TYR A 224 3.76 -28.19 2.27
N GLY A 225 4.94 -28.33 1.65
CA GLY A 225 5.12 -28.26 0.20
C GLY A 225 5.23 -26.84 -0.37
N PHE A 226 5.32 -25.80 0.48
CA PHE A 226 5.53 -24.44 0.03
C PHE A 226 7.02 -24.08 0.03
N GLU A 227 7.42 -23.21 -0.89
CA GLU A 227 8.78 -22.70 -0.89
C GLU A 227 9.02 -21.80 0.35
N GLY A 228 10.20 -21.88 0.96
CA GLY A 228 10.64 -20.99 2.04
C GLY A 228 10.98 -19.57 1.56
N SER A 229 10.18 -19.00 0.66
CA SER A 229 10.41 -17.74 -0.05
C SER A 229 9.18 -16.83 0.06
N PRO A 230 9.30 -15.52 -0.24
CA PRO A 230 8.14 -14.62 -0.33
C PRO A 230 7.06 -15.14 -1.29
N LYS A 231 7.48 -15.82 -2.36
CA LYS A 231 6.57 -16.47 -3.31
C LYS A 231 5.80 -17.61 -2.65
N GLY A 232 6.47 -18.49 -1.92
CA GLY A 232 5.79 -19.57 -1.20
C GLY A 232 4.82 -19.08 -0.12
N VAL A 233 5.12 -17.94 0.53
CA VAL A 233 4.17 -17.26 1.45
C VAL A 233 2.92 -16.80 0.69
N PHE A 234 3.08 -16.21 -0.49
CA PHE A 234 1.96 -15.78 -1.33
C PHE A 234 1.12 -16.97 -1.80
N ASP A 235 1.77 -18.05 -2.28
CA ASP A 235 1.10 -19.28 -2.68
C ASP A 235 0.33 -19.91 -1.52
N MET A 236 0.91 -19.89 -0.32
CA MET A 236 0.27 -20.32 0.93
C MET A 236 -0.97 -19.48 1.23
N LEU A 237 -0.88 -18.15 1.21
CA LEU A 237 -2.03 -17.26 1.46
C LEU A 237 -3.16 -17.50 0.46
N GLN A 238 -2.84 -17.66 -0.83
CA GLN A 238 -3.82 -17.98 -1.87
C GLN A 238 -4.54 -19.32 -1.60
N GLN A 239 -3.87 -20.30 -1.00
CA GLN A 239 -4.49 -21.56 -0.60
C GLN A 239 -5.46 -21.38 0.59
N PHE A 240 -5.10 -20.57 1.59
CA PHE A 240 -5.98 -20.27 2.72
C PHE A 240 -7.29 -19.59 2.31
N ASP A 241 -7.24 -18.73 1.28
CA ASP A 241 -8.44 -18.11 0.71
C ASP A 241 -9.36 -19.15 0.07
N ARG A 242 -8.79 -20.14 -0.63
CA ARG A 242 -9.55 -21.20 -1.31
C ARG A 242 -10.18 -22.20 -0.35
N THR A 243 -9.52 -22.53 0.75
CA THR A 243 -10.04 -23.49 1.74
C THR A 243 -11.13 -22.90 2.62
N GLY A 244 -11.47 -21.60 2.46
CA GLY A 244 -12.46 -20.91 3.29
C GLY A 244 -12.06 -20.83 4.77
N SER A 245 -10.80 -21.13 5.09
CA SER A 245 -10.26 -21.16 6.45
C SER A 245 -9.89 -19.75 6.94
N CYS A 246 -10.14 -18.71 6.14
CA CYS A 246 -9.90 -17.30 6.44
C CYS A 246 -10.50 -16.81 7.78
N LYS A 247 -11.51 -17.50 8.33
CA LYS A 247 -12.08 -17.17 9.66
C LYS A 247 -11.21 -17.60 10.85
N LEU A 248 -9.98 -18.07 10.63
CA LEU A 248 -9.15 -18.59 11.70
C LEU A 248 -8.79 -17.48 12.72
N LEU A 249 -9.32 -17.69 13.93
CA LEU A 249 -9.18 -16.96 15.20
C LEU A 249 -7.77 -16.47 15.59
N GLN A 250 -6.75 -16.78 14.81
CA GLN A 250 -5.35 -16.49 15.13
C GLN A 250 -4.79 -15.30 14.36
N GLY A 251 -5.53 -14.66 13.44
CA GLY A 251 -5.09 -13.40 12.85
C GLY A 251 -4.79 -12.34 13.91
N ALA A 252 -5.61 -12.25 14.95
CA ALA A 252 -5.38 -11.35 16.09
C ALA A 252 -4.17 -11.77 16.94
N VAL A 253 -4.02 -13.07 17.24
CA VAL A 253 -2.89 -13.61 18.02
C VAL A 253 -1.57 -13.42 17.26
N LEU A 254 -1.57 -13.72 15.97
CA LEU A 254 -0.42 -13.54 15.10
C LEU A 254 -0.08 -12.06 14.98
N ASN A 255 -1.06 -11.18 14.75
CA ASN A 255 -0.83 -9.74 14.75
C ASN A 255 -0.26 -9.27 16.09
N HIS A 256 -0.73 -9.81 17.21
CA HIS A 256 -0.16 -9.48 18.52
C HIS A 256 1.28 -9.97 18.67
N LEU A 257 1.59 -11.21 18.32
CA LEU A 257 2.94 -11.78 18.40
C LEU A 257 3.94 -11.08 17.46
N LEU A 258 3.46 -10.54 16.33
CA LEU A 258 4.27 -9.89 15.31
C LEU A 258 4.40 -8.38 15.54
N PHE A 259 3.36 -7.72 16.04
CA PHE A 259 3.26 -6.26 16.10
C PHE A 259 3.12 -5.66 17.49
N ALA A 260 2.78 -6.43 18.53
CA ALA A 260 2.73 -5.86 19.89
C ALA A 260 4.13 -5.51 20.39
N GLU A 261 4.24 -4.31 20.98
CA GLU A 261 5.48 -3.77 21.55
C GLU A 261 5.88 -4.55 22.80
N ASP A 262 4.92 -5.11 23.54
CA ASP A 262 5.18 -5.90 24.74
C ASP A 262 4.50 -7.29 24.69
N PRO A 263 5.26 -8.40 24.61
CA PRO A 263 4.68 -9.74 24.69
C PRO A 263 4.13 -10.07 26.08
N ALA A 264 4.46 -9.31 27.12
CA ALA A 264 3.96 -9.55 28.48
C ALA A 264 2.46 -9.26 28.65
N GLU A 265 1.87 -8.39 27.80
CA GLU A 265 0.42 -8.16 27.78
C GLU A 265 -0.36 -9.23 26.98
N ALA A 266 0.33 -10.14 26.27
CA ALA A 266 -0.23 -10.94 25.19
C ALA A 266 -1.06 -12.17 25.60
N ILE A 267 -1.10 -12.55 26.87
CA ILE A 267 -1.78 -13.78 27.30
C ILE A 267 -3.08 -13.40 28.01
N PRO A 268 -4.23 -13.33 27.30
CA PRO A 268 -5.50 -13.35 27.98
C PRO A 268 -5.61 -14.69 28.73
N ALA A 269 -5.86 -14.63 30.03
CA ALA A 269 -5.90 -15.78 30.94
C ALA A 269 -7.03 -16.81 30.66
N THR A 270 -7.61 -16.81 29.45
CA THR A 270 -8.82 -17.55 29.08
C THR A 270 -8.58 -18.75 28.15
N ALA A 271 -7.34 -19.21 27.99
CA ALA A 271 -7.00 -20.37 27.16
C ALA A 271 -6.36 -21.56 27.93
N GLN A 272 -6.84 -21.83 29.16
CA GLN A 272 -6.66 -23.12 29.84
C GLN A 272 -7.97 -23.91 29.86
#